data_AF-A0A382XR51-F1
#
_entry.id   AF-A0A382XR51-F1
#
_cell.length_a   1.000
_cell.length_b   1.000
_cell.length_c   1.000
_cell.angle_alpha   90.00
_cell.angle_beta   90.00
_cell.angle_gamma   90.00
#
_symmetry.space_group_name_H-M   'P 1'
#
loop_
_entity.id
_entity.type
_entity.pdbx_description
1 polymer ?
#
loop_
_entity_poly.entity_id
_entity_poly.type
_entity_poly.pdbx_seq_one_letter_code
_entity_poly.pdbx_strand_id
1 'polypeptide(L)'
;VNPILSRTHKLVIASLSALIFSAVFAACGSSEPPASIERVIDHDRIFMIDDLRISGMKASKHYDVTDLPNAVDAWYGFIQTDKGPMDIEARFYASHADAVSFGTAL
;
A
#
# COMPACT_ATOMS: atom_id res chain seq x y z
N VAL A 1 -8.13 -16.98 -54.71
CA VAL A 1 -7.44 -16.50 -53.49
C VAL A 1 -5.94 -16.75 -53.68
N ASN A 2 -5.09 -15.73 -53.66
CA ASN A 2 -3.66 -15.84 -54.01
C ASN A 2 -2.87 -16.54 -52.88
N PRO A 3 -2.35 -17.76 -53.08
CA PRO A 3 -1.75 -18.56 -52.01
C PRO A 3 -0.36 -18.06 -51.56
N ILE A 4 0.28 -17.23 -52.38
CA ILE A 4 1.59 -16.61 -52.09
C ILE A 4 1.41 -15.48 -51.06
N LEU A 5 0.35 -14.67 -51.21
CA LEU A 5 0.02 -13.58 -50.30
C LEU A 5 -0.35 -14.10 -48.90
N SER A 6 -1.06 -15.24 -48.81
CA SER A 6 -1.45 -15.82 -47.52
C SER A 6 -0.28 -16.45 -46.75
N ARG A 7 0.77 -16.90 -47.44
CA ARG A 7 1.98 -17.46 -46.83
C ARG A 7 2.91 -16.36 -46.29
N THR A 8 3.08 -15.26 -47.03
CA THR A 8 3.92 -14.14 -46.59
C THR A 8 3.32 -13.42 -45.39
N HIS A 9 2.00 -13.22 -45.34
CA HIS A 9 1.33 -12.65 -44.17
C HIS A 9 1.48 -13.51 -42.91
N LYS A 10 1.35 -14.85 -43.03
CA LYS A 10 1.54 -15.76 -41.89
C LYS A 10 2.98 -15.75 -41.37
N LEU A 11 3.97 -15.66 -42.26
CA LEU A 11 5.39 -15.54 -41.88
C LEU A 11 5.67 -14.22 -41.15
N VAL A 12 5.14 -13.09 -41.67
CA VAL A 12 5.34 -11.76 -41.07
C VAL A 12 4.68 -11.67 -39.69
N ILE A 13 3.47 -12.22 -39.55
CA ILE A 13 2.75 -12.27 -38.27
C ILE A 13 3.49 -13.13 -37.25
N ALA A 14 4.03 -14.29 -37.66
CA ALA A 14 4.83 -15.15 -36.79
C ALA A 14 6.14 -14.48 -36.35
N SER A 15 6.82 -13.75 -37.23
CA SER A 15 8.04 -13.01 -36.86
C SER A 15 7.76 -11.81 -35.95
N LEU A 16 6.63 -11.12 -36.13
CA LEU A 16 6.27 -9.94 -35.32
C LEU A 16 5.82 -10.35 -33.92
N SER A 17 5.12 -11.48 -33.79
CA SER A 17 4.70 -12.03 -32.50
C SER A 17 5.87 -12.57 -31.66
N ALA A 18 6.88 -13.18 -32.30
CA ALA A 18 8.09 -13.64 -31.61
C ALA A 18 8.92 -12.47 -31.02
N LEU A 19 8.95 -11.32 -31.70
CA LEU A 19 9.70 -10.14 -31.29
C LEU A 19 9.08 -9.45 -30.06
N ILE A 20 7.74 -9.46 -29.96
CA ILE A 20 7.00 -8.89 -28.82
C ILE A 20 7.16 -9.76 -27.56
N PHE A 21 7.23 -11.09 -27.71
CA PHE A 21 7.39 -12.02 -26.59
C PHE A 21 8.76 -11.90 -25.89
N SER A 22 9.81 -11.54 -26.64
CA SER A 22 11.16 -11.37 -26.08
C SER A 22 11.33 -10.11 -25.23
N ALA A 23 10.45 -9.10 -25.37
CA ALA A 23 10.57 -7.82 -24.68
C ALA A 23 9.98 -7.83 -23.25
N VAL A 24 9.29 -8.91 -22.84
CA VAL A 24 8.56 -8.97 -21.57
C VAL A 24 9.45 -9.33 -20.37
N PHE A 25 10.66 -9.84 -20.59
CA PHE A 25 11.52 -10.37 -19.52
C PHE A 25 12.44 -9.34 -18.84
N ALA A 26 12.43 -8.07 -19.25
CA ALA A 26 13.38 -7.05 -18.75
C ALA A 26 12.76 -6.02 -17.77
N ALA A 27 11.70 -6.39 -17.04
CA ALA A 27 11.15 -5.55 -15.98
C ALA A 27 11.75 -5.95 -14.61
N CYS A 28 12.99 -5.52 -14.34
CA CYS A 28 13.57 -5.61 -13.00
C CYS A 28 13.26 -4.31 -12.24
N GLY A 29 12.29 -4.34 -11.35
CA GLY A 29 12.02 -3.24 -10.43
C GLY A 29 13.07 -3.22 -9.33
N SER A 30 13.91 -2.18 -9.27
CA SER A 30 14.78 -1.93 -8.12
C SER A 30 13.91 -1.43 -6.97
N SER A 31 13.68 -2.27 -5.96
CA SER A 31 13.04 -1.83 -4.71
C SER A 31 14.08 -1.10 -3.86
N GLU A 32 13.92 0.21 -3.68
CA GLU A 32 14.65 0.91 -2.63
C GLU A 32 14.18 0.40 -1.25
N PRO A 33 15.09 0.19 -0.29
CA PRO A 33 14.68 -0.13 1.07
C PRO A 33 13.78 1.01 1.58
N PRO A 34 12.63 0.69 2.20
CA PRO A 34 11.79 1.73 2.78
C PRO A 34 12.64 2.54 3.75
N ALA A 35 12.61 3.87 3.62
CA ALA A 35 13.23 4.77 4.57
C ALA A 35 12.84 4.31 5.98
N SER A 36 13.82 4.17 6.86
CA SER A 36 13.58 3.84 8.27
C SER A 36 12.85 5.01 8.90
N ILE A 37 11.52 5.03 8.79
CA ILE A 37 10.66 5.89 9.58
C ILE A 37 10.93 5.50 11.02
N GLU A 38 11.46 6.43 11.82
CA GLU A 38 11.56 6.27 13.26
C GLU A 38 10.18 5.91 13.79
N ARG A 39 10.02 4.64 14.14
CA ARG A 39 8.71 3.98 14.21
C ARG A 39 7.91 4.38 15.46
N VAL A 40 8.56 5.04 16.41
CA VAL A 40 7.97 5.45 17.69
C VAL A 40 8.42 6.87 17.99
N ILE A 41 7.47 7.80 17.96
CA ILE A 41 7.69 9.19 18.39
C ILE A 41 7.30 9.26 19.86
N ASP A 42 8.28 9.48 20.73
CA ASP A 42 8.03 9.71 22.16
C ASP A 42 7.51 11.13 22.37
N HIS A 43 6.19 11.23 22.58
CA HIS A 43 5.51 12.49 22.76
C HIS A 43 4.40 12.32 23.80
N ASP A 44 4.31 13.25 24.75
CA ASP A 44 3.36 13.18 25.87
C ASP A 44 1.89 13.35 25.44
N ARG A 45 1.63 13.66 24.17
CA ARG A 45 0.28 13.87 23.65
C ARG A 45 -0.36 12.53 23.26
N ILE A 46 -1.56 12.29 23.78
CA ILE A 46 -2.45 11.23 23.27
C ILE A 46 -3.22 11.79 22.07
N PHE A 47 -3.10 11.12 20.92
CA PHE A 47 -3.84 11.47 19.71
C PHE A 47 -5.19 10.76 19.68
N MET A 48 -6.18 11.40 19.07
CA MET A 48 -7.50 10.85 18.78
C MET A 48 -7.75 10.84 17.28
N ILE A 49 -8.78 10.12 16.83
CA ILE A 49 -9.15 10.07 15.41
C ILE A 49 -9.41 11.47 14.81
N ASP A 50 -9.89 12.42 15.61
CA ASP A 50 -10.13 13.78 15.13
C ASP A 50 -8.84 14.53 14.81
N ASP A 51 -7.73 14.27 15.52
CA ASP A 51 -6.42 14.83 15.16
C ASP A 51 -6.00 14.34 13.77
N LEU A 52 -6.23 13.05 13.47
CA LEU A 52 -5.91 12.48 12.16
C LEU A 52 -6.82 13.05 11.06
N ARG A 53 -8.11 13.26 11.34
CA ARG A 53 -9.04 13.90 10.39
C ARG A 53 -8.61 15.32 10.07
N ILE A 54 -8.21 16.09 11.09
CA ILE A 54 -7.69 17.45 10.93
C ILE A 54 -6.41 17.43 10.09
N SER A 55 -5.55 16.42 10.25
CA SER A 55 -4.34 16.23 9.44
C SER A 55 -4.60 15.66 8.04
N GLY A 56 -5.87 15.48 7.63
CA GLY A 56 -6.25 15.07 6.28
C GLY A 56 -6.56 13.58 6.09
N MET A 57 -6.61 12.79 7.16
CA MET A 57 -7.11 11.41 7.08
C MET A 57 -8.61 11.41 6.75
N LYS A 58 -8.98 10.62 5.74
CA LYS A 58 -10.38 10.28 5.44
C LYS A 58 -10.71 8.94 6.09
N ALA A 59 -11.41 8.99 7.22
CA ALA A 59 -11.88 7.79 7.91
C ALA A 59 -12.96 7.07 7.08
N SER A 60 -12.83 5.75 6.93
CA SER A 60 -13.73 4.93 6.11
C SER A 60 -14.47 3.86 6.93
N LYS A 61 -13.79 3.22 7.89
CA LYS A 61 -14.40 2.18 8.73
C LYS A 61 -13.93 2.31 10.17
N HIS A 62 -14.88 2.22 11.10
CA HIS A 62 -14.64 2.04 12.53
C HIS A 62 -14.62 0.54 12.82
N TYR A 63 -13.57 0.05 13.48
CA TYR A 63 -13.46 -1.36 13.84
C TYR A 63 -13.97 -1.62 15.27
N ASP A 64 -14.45 -2.85 15.48
CA ASP A 64 -14.58 -3.39 16.83
C ASP A 64 -13.18 -3.73 17.36
N VAL A 65 -12.91 -3.29 18.59
CA VAL A 65 -11.61 -3.48 19.25
C VAL A 65 -11.61 -4.64 20.25
N THR A 66 -12.72 -5.38 20.38
CA THR A 66 -12.85 -6.50 21.33
C THR A 66 -11.72 -7.52 21.23
N ASP A 67 -11.23 -7.77 20.01
CA ASP A 67 -10.13 -8.70 19.73
C ASP A 67 -8.76 -8.02 19.57
N LEU A 68 -8.66 -6.71 19.85
CA LEU A 68 -7.42 -5.93 19.80
C LEU A 68 -6.95 -5.61 21.23
N PRO A 69 -5.91 -6.31 21.75
CA PRO A 69 -5.48 -6.15 23.14
C PRO A 69 -5.17 -4.71 23.50
N ASN A 70 -5.87 -4.18 24.52
CA ASN A 70 -5.72 -2.82 25.05
C ASN A 70 -5.95 -1.66 24.06
N ALA A 71 -6.43 -1.94 22.85
CA ALA A 71 -6.88 -0.89 21.94
C ALA A 71 -8.19 -0.30 22.48
N VAL A 72 -8.28 1.04 22.48
CA VAL A 72 -9.48 1.77 22.91
C VAL A 72 -10.32 2.26 21.74
N ASP A 73 -9.70 2.36 20.55
CA ASP A 73 -10.36 2.75 19.30
C ASP A 73 -9.52 2.26 18.11
N ALA A 74 -10.13 1.98 16.97
CA ALA A 74 -9.43 1.59 15.75
C ALA A 74 -10.19 1.98 14.47
N TRP A 75 -9.48 2.60 13.54
CA TRP A 75 -10.06 3.12 12.30
C TRP A 75 -9.22 2.75 11.08
N TYR A 76 -9.90 2.35 10.02
CA TYR A 76 -9.34 2.29 8.67
C TYR A 76 -9.70 3.55 7.90
N GLY A 77 -8.75 4.04 7.09
CA GLY A 77 -8.96 5.18 6.22
C GLY A 77 -7.81 5.40 5.25
N PHE A 78 -7.77 6.61 4.71
CA PHE A 78 -6.85 6.99 3.64
C PHE A 78 -6.20 8.33 3.98
N ILE A 79 -4.90 8.46 3.69
CA ILE A 79 -4.18 9.73 3.74
C ILE A 79 -3.55 10.03 2.39
N GLN A 80 -3.58 11.30 1.96
CA GLN A 80 -2.89 11.71 0.74
C GLN A 80 -1.42 11.98 1.07
N THR A 81 -0.51 11.31 0.35
CA THR A 81 0.94 11.57 0.40
C THR A 81 1.42 12.17 -0.92
N ASP A 82 2.69 12.59 -0.96
CA ASP A 82 3.40 13.01 -2.18
C ASP A 82 3.48 11.89 -3.23
N LYS A 83 3.47 10.62 -2.79
CA LYS A 83 3.48 9.43 -3.65
C LYS A 83 2.09 8.93 -4.04
N GLY A 84 1.02 9.59 -3.58
CA GLY A 84 -0.36 9.20 -3.83
C GLY A 84 -1.16 8.88 -2.56
N PRO A 85 -2.44 8.49 -2.70
CA PRO A 85 -3.23 8.04 -1.56
C PRO A 85 -2.63 6.76 -0.97
N MET A 86 -2.58 6.69 0.35
CA MET A 86 -2.12 5.55 1.12
C MET A 86 -3.21 5.11 2.09
N ASP A 87 -3.46 3.80 2.13
CA ASP A 87 -4.35 3.17 3.09
C ASP A 87 -3.66 3.10 4.44
N ILE A 88 -4.37 3.46 5.50
CA ILE A 88 -3.87 3.41 6.87
C ILE A 88 -4.89 2.77 7.81
N GLU A 89 -4.37 2.03 8.78
CA GLU A 89 -5.10 1.62 9.98
C GLU A 89 -4.49 2.35 11.18
N ALA A 90 -5.31 3.09 11.90
CA ALA A 90 -4.93 3.76 13.13
C ALA A 90 -5.53 3.01 14.32
N ARG A 91 -4.68 2.50 15.22
CA ARG A 91 -5.08 1.90 16.49
C ARG A 91 -4.70 2.85 17.62
N PHE A 92 -5.66 3.15 18.49
CA PHE A 92 -5.49 4.07 19.61
C PHE A 92 -5.42 3.29 20.91
N TYR A 93 -4.56 3.76 21.83
CA TYR A 93 -4.31 3.15 23.13
C TYR A 93 -4.39 4.22 24.22
N ALA A 94 -4.63 3.80 25.46
CA ALA A 94 -4.74 4.72 26.60
C ALA A 94 -3.42 5.45 26.93
N SER A 95 -2.27 4.89 26.53
CA SER A 95 -0.95 5.46 26.80
C SER A 95 0.07 5.11 25.69
N HIS A 96 1.17 5.88 25.64
CA HIS A 96 2.31 5.56 24.79
C HIS A 96 2.89 4.17 25.11
N ALA A 97 3.01 3.85 26.41
CA ALA A 97 3.52 2.54 26.86
C ALA A 97 2.64 1.38 26.35
N ASP A 98 1.31 1.55 26.36
CA ASP A 98 0.38 0.55 25.82
C ASP A 98 0.50 0.45 24.29
N ALA A 99 0.60 1.58 23.59
CA ALA A 99 0.80 1.59 22.14
C ALA A 99 2.08 0.85 21.72
N VAL A 100 3.18 1.04 22.47
CA VAL A 100 4.44 0.32 22.24
C VAL A 100 4.29 -1.17 22.57
N SER A 101 3.66 -1.50 23.70
CA SER A 101 3.58 -2.87 24.21
C SER A 101 2.60 -3.76 23.43
N PHE A 102 1.47 -3.20 22.99
CA PHE A 102 0.38 -3.95 22.37
C PHE A 102 0.16 -3.60 20.89
N GLY A 103 0.56 -2.41 20.45
CA GLY A 103 0.35 -1.95 19.07
C GLY A 103 1.46 -2.26 18.07
N THR A 104 2.60 -2.79 18.53
CA THR A 104 3.74 -3.13 17.66
C THR A 104 3.79 -4.58 17.22
N ALA A 105 3.00 -5.46 17.85
CA ALA A 105 2.87 -6.86 17.45
C ALA A 105 1.99 -6.96 16.19
N LEU A 106 2.54 -7.57 15.13
CA LEU A 106 1.85 -7.88 13.88
C LEU A 106 1.63 -9.39 13.75
#